data_AF-A0A061IU28-F1
#
_entry.id   AF-A0A061IU28-F1
#
_cell.length_a   1.000
_cell.length_b   1.000
_cell.length_c   1.000
_cell.angle_alpha   90.00
_cell.angle_beta   90.00
_cell.angle_gamma   90.00
#
_symmetry.space_group_name_H-M   'P 1'
#
loop_
_entity.id
_entity.type
_entity.pdbx_description
1 polymer ?
#
loop_
_entity_poly.entity_id
_entity_poly.type
_entity_poly.pdbx_seq_one_letter_code
_entity_poly.pdbx_strand_id
1 'polypeptide(L)'
;MGGPASDLTTLRASCKAILARHQRGLTLELPCILCQQRVRGQQSILEHYSDAHGIYLTNYDNIVDLDGFLAHLREMLFLRGDERMHCPVCRKDCGEEALWMAHIAEEGHSQWDTDTIPTLAPFCITAEKFMEGDEEEEEENANGDNAAENDGDDDVEEDWSVEPAVCLLCETASENCLSHMIDAHGVDFRAAVQSHVGVRDVYDIIRIVNIIRKCVARGTCPFNYRGESTDAETCRCSMVASSLEAHLREHPLHVLPRVVPSDDRELIPVLCGDAFISSVVVGGDLLTQAEEDPDYPMVPTIAEMARKQAEGRQKRGSM
;
A
#
# COMPACT_ATOMS: atom_id res chain seq x y z
N MET A 1 -27.54 23.79 8.12
CA MET A 1 -26.62 24.67 8.86
C MET A 1 -25.55 23.80 9.52
N GLY A 2 -24.53 23.39 8.75
CA GLY A 2 -23.23 22.98 9.27
C GLY A 2 -22.28 24.11 8.93
N GLY A 3 -21.47 24.58 9.88
CA GLY A 3 -20.54 25.67 9.63
C GLY A 3 -19.23 25.17 9.00
N PRO A 4 -18.45 26.05 8.32
CA PRO A 4 -17.23 25.67 7.60
C PRO A 4 -16.15 25.02 8.50
N ALA A 5 -16.15 25.32 9.80
CA ALA A 5 -15.29 24.66 10.77
C ALA A 5 -15.63 23.17 10.97
N SER A 6 -16.90 22.76 10.84
CA SER A 6 -17.35 21.38 10.98
C SER A 6 -16.89 20.51 9.81
N ASP A 7 -16.82 21.12 8.62
CA ASP A 7 -16.46 20.44 7.38
C ASP A 7 -14.94 20.17 7.36
N LEU A 8 -14.12 21.14 7.75
CA LEU A 8 -12.67 20.95 7.86
C LEU A 8 -12.28 19.87 8.90
N THR A 9 -12.99 19.81 10.04
CA THR A 9 -12.76 18.74 11.03
C THR A 9 -13.14 17.36 10.51
N THR A 10 -14.21 17.28 9.72
CA THR A 10 -14.66 16.02 9.09
C THR A 10 -13.66 15.57 8.03
N LEU A 11 -13.15 16.48 7.20
CA LEU A 11 -12.11 16.18 6.21
C LEU A 11 -10.83 15.67 6.87
N ARG A 12 -10.35 16.35 7.91
CA ARG A 12 -9.16 15.91 8.68
C ARG A 12 -9.35 14.51 9.27
N ALA A 13 -10.53 14.22 9.81
CA ALA A 13 -10.85 12.89 10.33
C ALA A 13 -10.83 11.82 9.21
N SER A 14 -11.41 12.12 8.06
CA SER A 14 -11.40 11.22 6.88
C SER A 14 -9.98 10.96 6.37
N CYS A 15 -9.16 12.01 6.21
CA CYS A 15 -7.76 11.87 5.81
C CYS A 15 -6.97 11.03 6.84
N LYS A 16 -7.19 11.26 8.14
CA LYS A 16 -6.54 10.47 9.19
C LYS A 16 -6.95 8.99 9.14
N ALA A 17 -8.21 8.69 8.86
CA ALA A 17 -8.69 7.33 8.71
C ALA A 17 -8.05 6.63 7.49
N ILE A 18 -7.94 7.34 6.36
CA ILE A 18 -7.24 6.84 5.16
C ILE A 18 -5.77 6.56 5.49
N LEU A 19 -5.04 7.53 6.07
CA LEU A 19 -3.63 7.35 6.43
C LEU A 19 -3.43 6.17 7.40
N ALA A 20 -4.28 6.03 8.41
CA ALA A 20 -4.22 4.91 9.34
C ALA A 20 -4.46 3.55 8.63
N ARG A 21 -5.33 3.51 7.61
CA ARG A 21 -5.49 2.30 6.78
C ARG A 21 -4.26 2.04 5.90
N HIS A 22 -3.66 3.08 5.32
CA HIS A 22 -2.44 2.95 4.53
C HIS A 22 -1.27 2.37 5.34
N GLN A 23 -1.14 2.76 6.61
CA GLN A 23 -0.14 2.19 7.52
C GLN A 23 -0.35 0.68 7.74
N ARG A 24 -1.60 0.21 7.68
CA ARG A 24 -1.95 -1.22 7.72
C ARG A 24 -1.82 -1.92 6.35
N GLY A 25 -1.34 -1.21 5.33
CA GLY A 25 -1.46 -1.53 3.90
C GLY A 25 -1.41 -3.02 3.57
N LEU A 26 -0.27 -3.68 3.78
CA LEU A 26 -0.04 -5.09 3.38
C LEU A 26 -0.56 -6.13 4.36
N THR A 27 -0.90 -5.74 5.59
CA THR A 27 -1.46 -6.66 6.60
C THR A 27 -2.97 -6.74 6.53
N LEU A 28 -3.60 -5.88 5.72
CA LEU A 28 -5.04 -5.88 5.50
C LEU A 28 -5.43 -7.01 4.54
N GLU A 29 -6.01 -8.08 5.07
CA GLU A 29 -6.64 -9.12 4.27
C GLU A 29 -8.09 -8.79 3.94
N LEU A 30 -8.37 -8.54 2.66
CA LEU A 30 -9.68 -8.18 2.16
C LEU A 30 -10.28 -9.34 1.34
N PRO A 31 -11.51 -9.78 1.64
CA PRO A 31 -12.20 -10.74 0.79
C PRO A 31 -12.68 -10.07 -0.49
N CYS A 32 -12.48 -10.73 -1.63
CA CYS A 32 -13.23 -10.35 -2.83
C CYS A 32 -14.73 -10.63 -2.59
N ILE A 33 -15.59 -9.72 -3.04
CA ILE A 33 -17.05 -9.88 -2.89
C ILE A 33 -17.66 -10.75 -3.99
N LEU A 34 -16.93 -10.98 -5.08
CA LEU A 34 -17.35 -11.74 -6.26
C LEU A 34 -16.82 -13.17 -6.24
N CYS A 35 -15.59 -13.38 -5.78
CA CYS A 35 -14.97 -14.70 -5.70
C CYS A 35 -14.56 -15.04 -4.27
N GLN A 36 -14.12 -16.28 -4.04
CA GLN A 36 -13.70 -16.76 -2.71
C GLN A 36 -12.26 -16.38 -2.33
N GLN A 37 -11.58 -15.56 -3.14
CA GLN A 37 -10.19 -15.18 -2.89
C GLN A 37 -10.11 -14.11 -1.80
N ARG A 38 -9.13 -14.25 -0.91
CA ARG A 38 -8.70 -13.21 0.02
C ARG A 38 -7.43 -12.58 -0.54
N VAL A 39 -7.41 -11.27 -0.65
CA VAL A 39 -6.29 -10.52 -1.21
C VAL A 39 -5.69 -9.66 -0.10
N ARG A 40 -4.37 -9.70 0.05
CA ARG A 40 -3.65 -8.83 0.99
C ARG A 40 -3.37 -7.51 0.31
N GLY A 41 -3.66 -6.40 0.96
CA GLY A 41 -3.37 -5.08 0.41
C GLY A 41 -4.54 -4.42 -0.30
N GLN A 42 -4.78 -3.15 0.04
CA GLN A 42 -5.82 -2.32 -0.57
C GLN A 42 -5.60 -2.07 -2.07
N GLN A 43 -4.35 -1.92 -2.53
CA GLN A 43 -4.07 -1.77 -3.95
C GLN A 43 -4.32 -3.09 -4.70
N SER A 44 -3.86 -4.21 -4.13
CA SER A 44 -3.98 -5.51 -4.77
C SER A 44 -5.43 -5.98 -4.88
N ILE A 45 -6.32 -5.61 -3.96
CA ILE A 45 -7.74 -5.92 -4.11
C ILE A 45 -8.37 -5.15 -5.29
N LEU A 46 -8.00 -3.88 -5.52
CA LEU A 46 -8.49 -3.12 -6.68
C LEU A 46 -8.00 -3.72 -8.00
N GLU A 47 -6.71 -4.08 -8.07
CA GLU A 47 -6.12 -4.76 -9.22
C GLU A 47 -6.75 -6.14 -9.46
N HIS A 48 -7.10 -6.86 -8.37
CA HIS A 48 -7.85 -8.10 -8.49
C HIS A 48 -9.23 -7.88 -9.13
N TYR A 49 -9.96 -6.82 -8.77
CA TYR A 49 -11.24 -6.51 -9.41
C TYR A 49 -11.08 -6.18 -10.90
N SER A 50 -10.05 -5.42 -11.28
CA SER A 50 -9.82 -5.10 -12.69
C SER A 50 -9.40 -6.32 -13.51
N ASP A 51 -8.46 -7.11 -12.98
CA ASP A 51 -7.81 -8.18 -13.75
C ASP A 51 -8.66 -9.44 -13.79
N ALA A 52 -9.31 -9.82 -12.67
CA ALA A 52 -10.08 -11.04 -12.58
C ALA A 52 -11.55 -10.85 -13.02
N HIS A 53 -12.12 -9.67 -12.77
CA HIS A 53 -13.57 -9.42 -12.94
C HIS A 53 -13.90 -8.31 -13.94
N GLY A 54 -12.90 -7.59 -14.46
CA GLY A 54 -13.14 -6.46 -15.37
C GLY A 54 -13.91 -5.31 -14.73
N ILE A 55 -13.77 -5.13 -13.41
CA ILE A 55 -14.48 -4.11 -12.62
C ILE A 55 -13.49 -3.08 -12.10
N TYR A 56 -13.86 -1.81 -12.26
CA TYR A 56 -13.05 -0.67 -11.86
C TYR A 56 -13.74 0.04 -10.69
N LEU A 57 -13.19 -0.15 -9.49
CA LEU A 57 -13.70 0.52 -8.29
C LEU A 57 -13.18 1.96 -8.18
N THR A 58 -13.86 2.76 -7.36
CA THR A 58 -13.31 4.02 -6.85
C THR A 58 -11.91 3.79 -6.28
N ASN A 59 -10.96 4.69 -6.56
CA ASN A 59 -9.62 4.62 -6.01
C ASN A 59 -9.69 4.52 -4.47
N TYR A 60 -8.94 3.59 -3.88
CA TYR A 60 -8.89 3.39 -2.43
C TYR A 60 -8.50 4.67 -1.69
N ASP A 61 -7.71 5.57 -2.28
CA ASP A 61 -7.36 6.88 -1.69
C ASP A 61 -8.59 7.74 -1.42
N ASN A 62 -9.66 7.55 -2.19
CA ASN A 62 -10.92 8.29 -2.05
C ASN A 62 -11.94 7.56 -1.17
N ILE A 63 -11.63 6.35 -0.69
CA ILE A 63 -12.52 5.56 0.17
C ILE A 63 -12.08 5.76 1.62
N VAL A 64 -12.95 6.28 2.48
CA VAL A 64 -12.69 6.44 3.92
C VAL A 64 -12.88 5.10 4.65
N ASP A 65 -14.01 4.44 4.40
CA ASP A 65 -14.37 3.16 5.00
C ASP A 65 -14.44 2.06 3.94
N LEU A 66 -13.30 1.38 3.74
CA LEU A 66 -13.17 0.33 2.72
C LEU A 66 -13.97 -0.92 3.06
N ASP A 67 -14.03 -1.29 4.34
CA ASP A 67 -14.79 -2.46 4.78
C ASP A 67 -16.30 -2.21 4.58
N GLY A 68 -16.80 -1.04 4.98
CA GLY A 68 -18.17 -0.62 4.74
C GLY A 68 -18.51 -0.50 3.25
N PHE A 69 -17.59 0.06 2.44
CA PHE A 69 -17.75 0.17 0.99
C PHE A 69 -17.94 -1.21 0.33
N LEU A 70 -17.06 -2.17 0.65
CA LEU A 70 -17.14 -3.53 0.10
C LEU A 70 -18.38 -4.29 0.63
N ALA A 71 -18.72 -4.13 1.90
CA ALA A 71 -19.93 -4.72 2.47
C ALA A 71 -21.20 -4.20 1.77
N HIS A 72 -21.28 -2.89 1.54
CA HIS A 72 -22.39 -2.26 0.83
C HIS A 72 -22.49 -2.77 -0.62
N LEU A 73 -21.38 -2.83 -1.36
CA LEU A 73 -21.35 -3.44 -2.70
C LEU A 73 -21.85 -4.89 -2.68
N ARG A 74 -21.45 -5.68 -1.68
CA ARG A 74 -21.91 -7.06 -1.52
C ARG A 74 -23.41 -7.15 -1.30
N GLU A 75 -23.98 -6.30 -0.46
CA GLU A 75 -25.44 -6.24 -0.23
C GLU A 75 -26.21 -5.86 -1.50
N MET A 76 -25.61 -5.00 -2.33
CA MET A 76 -26.18 -4.61 -3.62
C MET A 76 -26.12 -5.70 -4.68
N LEU A 77 -25.10 -6.58 -4.61
CA LEU A 77 -24.97 -7.74 -5.49
C LEU A 77 -25.94 -8.86 -5.10
N PHE A 78 -26.07 -9.13 -3.80
CA PHE A 78 -26.86 -10.24 -3.26
C PHE A 78 -27.99 -9.70 -2.38
N LEU A 79 -29.00 -9.08 -3.00
CA LEU A 79 -30.11 -8.49 -2.25
C LEU A 79 -30.77 -9.53 -1.35
N ARG A 80 -30.82 -9.25 -0.05
CA ARG A 80 -31.48 -10.08 0.97
C ARG A 80 -30.98 -11.52 1.06
N GLY A 81 -29.74 -11.78 0.63
CA GLY A 81 -29.15 -13.12 0.67
C GLY A 81 -29.73 -14.09 -0.37
N ASP A 82 -30.30 -13.56 -1.46
CA ASP A 82 -30.60 -14.36 -2.65
C ASP A 82 -29.30 -14.84 -3.31
N GLU A 83 -29.33 -16.03 -3.91
CA GLU A 83 -28.21 -16.58 -4.68
C GLU A 83 -28.07 -15.90 -6.05
N ARG A 84 -29.07 -15.09 -6.42
CA ARG A 84 -29.12 -14.36 -7.69
C ARG A 84 -28.39 -13.03 -7.58
N MET A 85 -27.54 -12.77 -8.57
CA MET A 85 -26.76 -11.55 -8.68
C MET A 85 -27.58 -10.42 -9.29
N HIS A 86 -27.48 -9.26 -8.66
CA HIS A 86 -28.08 -8.01 -9.14
C HIS A 86 -26.99 -7.03 -9.56
N CYS A 87 -27.24 -6.25 -10.61
CA CYS A 87 -26.31 -5.20 -11.03
C CYS A 87 -26.32 -4.04 -10.02
N PRO A 88 -25.17 -3.65 -9.43
CA PRO A 88 -25.11 -2.53 -8.48
C PRO A 88 -25.48 -1.18 -9.09
N VAL A 89 -25.24 -1.00 -10.39
CA VAL A 89 -25.48 0.24 -11.15
C VAL A 89 -26.97 0.38 -11.51
N CYS A 90 -27.54 -0.57 -12.24
CA CYS A 90 -28.91 -0.46 -12.75
C CYS A 90 -29.97 -1.22 -11.94
N ARG A 91 -29.56 -1.98 -10.90
CA ARG A 91 -30.43 -2.82 -10.05
C ARG A 91 -31.16 -3.96 -10.75
N LYS A 92 -30.84 -4.22 -12.02
CA LYS A 92 -31.39 -5.35 -12.76
C LYS A 92 -30.98 -6.66 -12.10
N ASP A 93 -31.94 -7.54 -11.95
CA ASP A 93 -31.72 -8.94 -11.59
C ASP A 93 -31.13 -9.68 -12.80
N CYS A 94 -29.88 -10.12 -12.66
CA CYS A 94 -29.13 -10.79 -13.71
C CYS A 94 -29.15 -12.31 -13.57
N GLY A 95 -29.66 -12.86 -12.46
CA GLY A 95 -29.63 -14.29 -12.19
C GLY A 95 -28.24 -14.80 -11.82
N GLU A 96 -27.70 -15.72 -12.62
CA GLU A 96 -26.42 -16.36 -12.33
C GLU A 96 -25.21 -15.50 -12.74
N GLU A 97 -24.04 -15.80 -12.16
CA GLU A 97 -22.79 -15.06 -12.37
C GLU A 97 -22.44 -14.84 -13.85
N ALA A 98 -22.61 -15.86 -14.70
CA ALA A 98 -22.30 -15.75 -16.13
C ALA A 98 -23.20 -14.72 -16.86
N LEU A 99 -24.49 -14.68 -16.50
CA LEU A 99 -25.44 -13.72 -17.08
C LEU A 99 -25.21 -12.31 -16.53
N TRP A 100 -24.80 -12.21 -15.28
CA TRP A 100 -24.41 -10.96 -14.66
C TRP A 100 -23.14 -10.38 -15.29
N MET A 101 -22.10 -11.19 -15.49
CA MET A 101 -20.88 -10.77 -16.18
C MET A 101 -21.15 -10.31 -17.62
N ALA A 102 -22.02 -11.02 -18.34
CA ALA A 102 -22.43 -10.59 -19.68
C ALA A 102 -23.16 -9.25 -19.64
N HIS A 103 -24.09 -9.06 -18.70
CA HIS A 103 -24.83 -7.82 -18.54
C HIS A 103 -23.93 -6.61 -18.23
N ILE A 104 -22.97 -6.74 -17.31
CA ILE A 104 -22.09 -5.61 -16.96
C ILE A 104 -21.19 -5.23 -18.15
N ALA A 105 -20.73 -6.20 -18.94
CA ALA A 105 -19.91 -5.95 -20.13
C ALA A 105 -20.72 -5.33 -21.27
N GLU A 106 -21.93 -5.82 -21.54
CA GLU A 106 -22.80 -5.33 -22.63
C GLU A 106 -23.30 -3.90 -22.37
N GLU A 107 -23.65 -3.58 -21.13
CA GLU A 107 -24.20 -2.28 -20.74
C GLU A 107 -23.13 -1.29 -20.25
N GLY A 108 -21.87 -1.71 -20.17
CA GLY A 108 -20.78 -0.86 -19.68
C GLY A 108 -20.85 -0.54 -18.19
N HIS A 109 -21.45 -1.41 -17.38
CA HIS A 109 -21.60 -1.25 -15.92
C HIS A 109 -20.40 -1.76 -15.11
N SER A 110 -19.20 -1.71 -15.69
CA SER A 110 -17.94 -2.12 -15.05
C SER A 110 -17.34 -1.09 -14.10
N GLN A 111 -17.72 0.19 -14.25
CA GLN A 111 -17.21 1.29 -13.42
C GLN A 111 -18.08 1.47 -12.17
N TRP A 112 -17.53 1.26 -10.98
CA TRP A 112 -18.23 1.32 -9.69
C TRP A 112 -17.67 2.45 -8.82
N ASP A 113 -18.32 3.59 -8.92
CA ASP A 113 -17.98 4.79 -8.16
C ASP A 113 -19.24 5.54 -7.70
N THR A 114 -19.03 6.71 -7.09
CA THR A 114 -20.14 7.54 -6.60
C THR A 114 -21.03 8.08 -7.71
N ASP A 115 -20.54 8.15 -8.95
CA ASP A 115 -21.29 8.69 -10.08
C ASP A 115 -22.20 7.60 -10.65
N THR A 116 -21.68 6.37 -10.78
CA THR A 116 -22.47 5.22 -11.26
C THR A 116 -23.32 4.59 -10.17
N ILE A 117 -22.88 4.66 -8.91
CA ILE A 117 -23.57 4.08 -7.75
C ILE A 117 -23.59 5.13 -6.61
N PRO A 118 -24.57 6.06 -6.61
CA PRO A 118 -24.64 7.17 -5.65
C PRO A 118 -24.66 6.77 -4.18
N THR A 119 -25.14 5.55 -3.87
CA THR A 119 -25.16 5.02 -2.51
C THR A 119 -23.76 4.75 -1.94
N LEU A 120 -22.70 4.83 -2.74
CA LEU A 120 -21.31 4.71 -2.28
C LEU A 120 -20.77 6.00 -1.64
N ALA A 121 -21.42 7.16 -1.88
CA ALA A 121 -20.96 8.45 -1.38
C ALA A 121 -20.69 8.54 0.14
N PRO A 122 -21.45 7.86 1.03
CA PRO A 122 -21.15 7.87 2.47
C PRO A 122 -19.79 7.27 2.86
N PHE A 123 -19.23 6.41 2.01
CA PHE A 123 -17.96 5.73 2.26
C PHE A 123 -16.76 6.46 1.64
N CYS A 124 -16.99 7.48 0.81
CA CYS A 124 -15.96 8.16 0.04
C CYS A 124 -15.73 9.61 0.49
N ILE A 125 -14.53 10.13 0.24
CA ILE A 125 -14.27 11.58 0.23
C ILE A 125 -14.74 12.10 -1.12
N THR A 126 -15.85 12.83 -1.15
CA THR A 126 -16.28 13.59 -2.33
C THR A 126 -15.88 15.05 -2.19
N ALA A 127 -15.16 15.57 -3.20
CA ALA A 127 -14.69 16.96 -3.24
C ALA A 127 -15.84 17.98 -3.27
N GLU A 128 -17.02 17.59 -3.76
CA GLU A 128 -18.21 18.43 -3.84
C GLU A 128 -18.72 18.93 -2.48
N LYS A 129 -18.41 18.21 -1.38
CA LYS A 129 -18.75 18.67 -0.02
C LYS A 129 -17.97 19.92 0.42
N PHE A 130 -16.92 20.31 -0.29
CA PHE A 130 -15.98 21.35 0.13
C PHE A 130 -15.83 22.49 -0.88
N MET A 131 -16.43 22.39 -2.07
CA MET A 131 -16.36 23.44 -3.10
C MET A 131 -17.55 24.41 -3.09
N GLU A 132 -18.63 24.16 -2.34
CA GLU A 132 -19.78 25.08 -2.23
C GLU A 132 -19.52 26.33 -1.35
N GLY A 133 -18.26 26.70 -1.10
CA GLY A 133 -17.92 27.72 -0.09
C GLY A 133 -16.89 28.79 -0.44
N ASP A 134 -16.26 28.78 -1.62
CA ASP A 134 -15.11 29.67 -1.89
C ASP A 134 -15.06 30.19 -3.34
N GLU A 135 -16.20 30.72 -3.82
CA GLU A 135 -16.21 31.64 -4.96
C GLU A 135 -16.37 33.08 -4.47
N GLU A 136 -15.39 33.59 -3.71
CA GLU A 136 -15.14 35.03 -3.63
C GLU A 136 -13.68 35.30 -4.01
N GLU A 137 -13.53 35.57 -5.31
CA GLU A 137 -12.47 36.29 -6.01
C GLU A 137 -11.33 36.87 -5.14
N GLU A 138 -10.16 36.21 -5.14
CA GLU A 138 -8.90 36.85 -4.74
C GLU A 138 -8.49 37.87 -5.82
N GLU A 139 -8.94 39.13 -5.64
CA GLU A 139 -8.32 40.27 -6.31
C GLU A 139 -6.93 40.53 -5.71
N GLU A 140 -5.94 40.53 -6.59
CA GLU A 140 -4.56 40.91 -6.36
C GLU A 140 -4.44 42.22 -5.55
N ASN A 141 -3.88 42.15 -4.35
CA ASN A 141 -3.24 43.30 -3.72
C ASN A 141 -1.89 42.90 -3.14
N ALA A 142 -0.87 43.24 -3.92
CA ALA A 142 0.49 43.35 -3.45
C ALA A 142 0.60 44.36 -2.31
N ASN A 143 1.48 44.03 -1.36
CA ASN A 143 2.18 44.91 -0.42
C ASN A 143 1.61 45.00 1.02
N GLY A 144 2.42 44.56 1.99
CA GLY A 144 2.41 45.12 3.35
C GLY A 144 2.25 44.13 4.49
N ASP A 145 3.35 43.48 4.86
CA ASP A 145 3.86 43.33 6.23
C ASP A 145 2.83 43.52 7.37
N ASN A 146 2.40 42.41 8.01
CA ASN A 146 2.14 42.35 9.46
C ASN A 146 2.00 40.89 9.91
N ALA A 147 2.99 40.50 10.72
CA ALA A 147 3.04 39.27 11.47
C ALA A 147 1.82 39.08 12.39
N ALA A 148 1.27 37.87 12.36
CA ALA A 148 0.65 37.24 13.51
C ALA A 148 0.89 35.73 13.38
N GLU A 149 2.12 35.33 13.68
CA GLU A 149 2.50 33.98 14.04
C GLU A 149 1.65 33.58 15.25
N ASN A 150 0.61 32.78 15.01
CA ASN A 150 -0.01 32.01 16.07
C ASN A 150 0.70 30.65 16.11
N ASP A 151 1.91 30.69 16.67
CA ASP A 151 2.64 29.53 17.18
C ASP A 151 1.79 28.90 18.29
N GLY A 152 0.90 28.00 17.88
CA GLY A 152 0.43 26.91 18.72
C GLY A 152 1.53 25.85 18.73
N ASP A 153 2.60 26.16 19.45
CA ASP A 153 3.65 25.25 19.88
C ASP A 153 3.02 24.21 20.82
N ASP A 154 2.35 23.22 20.24
CA ASP A 154 2.28 21.92 20.89
C ASP A 154 3.68 21.33 20.74
N ASP A 155 4.51 21.55 21.78
CA ASP A 155 5.69 20.76 22.14
C ASP A 155 5.25 19.28 22.28
N VAL A 156 4.89 18.65 21.16
CA VAL A 156 4.85 17.20 21.06
C VAL A 156 6.31 16.83 21.09
N GLU A 157 6.81 16.32 22.22
CA GLU A 157 8.11 15.66 22.26
C GLU A 157 8.11 14.65 21.11
N GLU A 158 8.79 14.98 20.01
CA GLU A 158 8.83 14.16 18.81
C GLU A 158 9.50 12.86 19.23
N ASP A 159 8.70 11.81 19.41
CA ASP A 159 9.19 10.49 19.75
C ASP A 159 10.02 10.00 18.56
N TRP A 160 11.34 10.24 18.61
CA TRP A 160 12.31 9.73 17.65
C TRP A 160 12.48 8.19 17.75
N SER A 161 11.44 7.47 18.20
CA SER A 161 11.43 6.03 18.21
C SER A 161 11.52 5.52 16.78
N VAL A 162 12.31 4.46 16.58
CA VAL A 162 12.44 3.85 15.26
C VAL A 162 11.11 3.18 14.95
N GLU A 163 10.39 3.69 13.95
CA GLU A 163 9.16 3.03 13.50
C GLU A 163 9.51 1.59 13.05
N PRO A 164 8.84 0.56 13.61
CA PRO A 164 9.15 -0.81 13.26
C PRO A 164 8.78 -1.06 11.80
N ALA A 165 9.71 -1.63 11.04
CA ALA A 165 9.49 -2.00 9.65
C ALA A 165 8.59 -3.24 9.56
N VAL A 166 7.73 -3.32 8.55
CA VAL A 166 6.96 -4.55 8.26
C VAL A 166 7.81 -5.50 7.43
N CYS A 167 7.91 -6.76 7.88
CA CYS A 167 8.61 -7.84 7.17
C CYS A 167 8.14 -7.95 5.71
N LEU A 168 9.04 -8.35 4.81
CA LEU A 168 8.70 -8.54 3.39
C LEU A 168 7.84 -9.78 3.14
N LEU A 169 7.91 -10.78 4.02
CA LEU A 169 7.34 -12.12 3.80
C LEU A 169 6.15 -12.44 4.71
N CYS A 170 5.92 -11.63 5.75
CA CYS A 170 4.80 -11.80 6.67
C CYS A 170 4.36 -10.46 7.28
N GLU A 171 3.39 -10.51 8.19
CA GLU A 171 2.76 -9.33 8.80
C GLU A 171 3.51 -8.80 10.03
N THR A 172 4.62 -9.43 10.43
CA THR A 172 5.38 -9.04 11.61
C THR A 172 6.06 -7.68 11.40
N ALA A 173 5.77 -6.73 12.29
CA ALA A 173 6.52 -5.48 12.39
C ALA A 173 7.69 -5.65 13.38
N SER A 174 8.88 -5.21 12.98
CA SER A 174 10.11 -5.34 13.77
C SER A 174 11.07 -4.19 13.48
N GLU A 175 11.75 -3.70 14.51
CA GLU A 175 12.88 -2.76 14.37
C GLU A 175 14.07 -3.41 13.63
N ASN A 176 14.16 -4.75 13.63
CA ASN A 176 15.19 -5.50 12.93
C ASN A 176 14.59 -6.60 12.04
N CYS A 177 13.92 -6.15 10.97
CA CYS A 177 13.28 -7.04 9.99
C CYS A 177 14.25 -8.00 9.30
N LEU A 178 15.51 -7.61 9.09
CA LEU A 178 16.51 -8.49 8.47
C LEU A 178 16.79 -9.72 9.33
N SER A 179 16.98 -9.57 10.64
CA SER A 179 17.13 -10.69 11.56
C SER A 179 15.86 -11.55 11.62
N HIS A 180 14.69 -10.92 11.68
CA HIS A 180 13.42 -11.65 11.66
C HIS A 180 13.25 -12.51 10.40
N MET A 181 13.65 -12.03 9.22
CA MET A 181 13.59 -12.81 7.98
C MET A 181 14.47 -14.05 8.02
N ILE A 182 15.64 -13.98 8.65
CA ILE A 182 16.53 -15.13 8.83
C ILE A 182 15.90 -16.14 9.80
N ASP A 183 15.44 -15.67 10.96
CA ASP A 183 14.98 -16.55 12.04
C ASP A 183 13.62 -17.20 11.73
N ALA A 184 12.68 -16.43 11.18
CA ALA A 184 11.31 -16.88 10.93
C ALA A 184 11.13 -17.52 9.55
N HIS A 185 11.86 -17.05 8.54
CA HIS A 185 11.68 -17.48 7.15
C HIS A 185 12.89 -18.21 6.57
N GLY A 186 14.03 -18.23 7.26
CA GLY A 186 15.28 -18.80 6.73
C GLY A 186 15.85 -17.98 5.56
N VAL A 187 15.44 -16.72 5.42
CA VAL A 187 15.79 -15.85 4.30
C VAL A 187 16.78 -14.78 4.75
N ASP A 188 18.00 -14.87 4.24
CA ASP A 188 18.98 -13.79 4.34
C ASP A 188 18.81 -12.84 3.13
N PHE A 189 17.97 -11.82 3.31
CA PHE A 189 17.69 -10.83 2.27
C PHE A 189 18.95 -10.08 1.83
N ARG A 190 19.86 -9.79 2.77
CA ARG A 190 21.11 -9.07 2.48
C ARG A 190 21.99 -9.91 1.56
N ALA A 191 22.23 -11.16 1.91
CA ALA A 191 23.03 -12.06 1.08
C ALA A 191 22.38 -12.28 -0.29
N ALA A 192 21.04 -12.43 -0.33
CA ALA A 192 20.31 -12.61 -1.58
C ALA A 192 20.50 -11.41 -2.52
N VAL A 193 20.30 -10.18 -2.03
CA VAL A 193 20.44 -8.95 -2.83
C VAL A 193 21.88 -8.75 -3.29
N GLN A 194 22.88 -8.96 -2.43
CA GLN A 194 24.30 -8.83 -2.77
C GLN A 194 24.76 -9.83 -3.83
N SER A 195 24.16 -11.02 -3.86
CA SER A 195 24.45 -12.04 -4.88
C SER A 195 23.71 -11.82 -6.22
N HIS A 196 22.76 -10.88 -6.25
CA HIS A 196 21.87 -10.69 -7.38
C HIS A 196 22.52 -9.85 -8.49
N VAL A 197 22.80 -10.48 -9.65
CA VAL A 197 23.52 -9.87 -10.79
C VAL A 197 22.84 -8.59 -11.32
N GLY A 198 21.52 -8.46 -11.14
CA GLY A 198 20.76 -7.31 -11.60
C GLY A 198 20.73 -6.09 -10.66
N VAL A 199 21.27 -6.18 -9.45
CA VAL A 199 21.24 -5.08 -8.47
C VAL A 199 22.51 -4.26 -8.60
N ARG A 200 22.37 -2.98 -8.93
CA ARG A 200 23.51 -2.07 -9.13
C ARG A 200 23.48 -0.89 -8.18
N ASP A 201 22.29 -0.39 -7.88
CA ASP A 201 22.09 0.81 -7.10
C ASP A 201 20.91 0.67 -6.12
N VAL A 202 20.70 1.74 -5.35
CA VAL A 202 19.65 1.84 -4.35
C VAL A 202 18.25 1.69 -4.99
N TYR A 203 18.06 2.19 -6.20
CA TYR A 203 16.77 2.13 -6.89
C TYR A 203 16.41 0.68 -7.23
N ASP A 204 17.39 -0.13 -7.64
CA ASP A 204 17.18 -1.56 -7.86
C ASP A 204 16.71 -2.29 -6.59
N ILE A 205 17.20 -1.89 -5.41
CA ILE A 205 16.75 -2.43 -4.11
C ILE A 205 15.30 -2.00 -3.83
N ILE A 206 14.95 -0.74 -4.05
CA ILE A 206 13.59 -0.23 -3.90
C ILE A 206 12.62 -1.03 -4.78
N ARG A 207 12.98 -1.25 -6.06
CA ARG A 207 12.19 -2.06 -6.98
C ARG A 207 12.00 -3.48 -6.46
N ILE A 208 13.07 -4.13 -6.01
CA ILE A 208 13.00 -5.48 -5.43
C ILE A 208 12.04 -5.53 -4.25
N VAL A 209 12.16 -4.60 -3.30
CA VAL A 209 11.29 -4.56 -2.10
C VAL A 209 9.83 -4.42 -2.52
N ASN A 210 9.53 -3.49 -3.43
CA ASN A 210 8.17 -3.27 -3.90
C ASN A 210 7.62 -4.48 -4.67
N ILE A 211 8.44 -5.14 -5.49
CA ILE A 211 8.06 -6.38 -6.19
C ILE A 211 7.71 -7.49 -5.20
N ILE A 212 8.56 -7.72 -4.19
CA ILE A 212 8.31 -8.76 -3.17
C ILE A 212 7.01 -8.46 -2.44
N ARG A 213 6.80 -7.21 -2.01
CA ARG A 213 5.57 -6.77 -1.34
C ARG A 213 4.33 -7.03 -2.20
N LYS A 214 4.35 -6.67 -3.49
CA LYS A 214 3.26 -6.95 -4.44
C LYS A 214 3.04 -8.46 -4.63
N CYS A 215 4.11 -9.23 -4.74
CA CYS A 215 4.03 -10.66 -4.94
C CYS A 215 3.44 -11.37 -3.72
N VAL A 216 3.90 -11.03 -2.52
CA VAL A 216 3.39 -11.56 -1.25
C VAL A 216 1.94 -11.16 -1.02
N ALA A 217 1.58 -9.92 -1.33
CA ALA A 217 0.20 -9.42 -1.29
C ALA A 217 -0.75 -10.27 -2.16
N ARG A 218 -0.29 -10.65 -3.35
CA ARG A 218 -1.05 -11.43 -4.33
C ARG A 218 -0.91 -12.94 -4.19
N GLY A 219 -0.08 -13.44 -3.27
CA GLY A 219 0.23 -14.86 -3.16
C GLY A 219 0.95 -15.42 -4.40
N THR A 220 1.75 -14.60 -5.08
CA THR A 220 2.48 -14.96 -6.30
C THR A 220 3.98 -15.04 -6.05
N CYS A 221 4.70 -15.78 -6.90
CA CYS A 221 6.13 -16.00 -6.81
C CYS A 221 6.92 -14.76 -7.29
N PRO A 222 7.79 -14.15 -6.45
CA PRO A 222 8.62 -13.01 -6.87
C PRO A 222 9.54 -13.32 -8.04
N PHE A 223 10.12 -14.53 -8.09
CA PHE A 223 11.06 -14.94 -9.14
C PHE A 223 10.53 -14.76 -10.56
N ASN A 224 9.26 -15.10 -10.76
CA ASN A 224 8.57 -15.04 -12.04
C ASN A 224 7.72 -13.76 -12.17
N TYR A 225 8.08 -12.69 -11.45
CA TYR A 225 7.38 -11.41 -11.56
C TYR A 225 7.27 -10.96 -13.03
N ARG A 226 6.04 -10.71 -13.48
CA ARG A 226 5.67 -10.40 -14.89
C ARG A 226 6.08 -11.45 -15.93
N GLY A 227 6.42 -12.67 -15.50
CA GLY A 227 6.78 -13.78 -16.39
C GLY A 227 5.60 -14.71 -16.67
N GLU A 228 5.40 -15.06 -17.93
CA GLU A 228 4.38 -16.03 -18.38
C GLU A 228 4.99 -17.38 -18.81
N SER A 229 6.17 -17.72 -18.29
CA SER A 229 6.86 -18.95 -18.64
C SER A 229 6.16 -20.21 -18.09
N THR A 230 6.53 -21.38 -18.62
CA THR A 230 6.14 -22.68 -18.06
C THR A 230 6.56 -22.82 -16.58
N ASP A 231 7.66 -22.17 -16.19
CA ASP A 231 8.15 -22.15 -14.81
C ASP A 231 7.22 -21.32 -13.92
N ALA A 232 6.68 -20.22 -14.44
CA ALA A 232 5.69 -19.39 -13.75
C ALA A 232 4.41 -20.18 -13.47
N GLU A 233 3.93 -20.95 -14.46
CA GLU A 233 2.76 -21.83 -14.28
C GLU A 233 3.02 -22.93 -13.25
N THR A 234 4.21 -23.54 -13.28
CA THR A 234 4.60 -24.56 -12.31
C THR A 234 4.61 -23.99 -10.88
N CYS A 235 5.16 -22.77 -10.71
CA CYS A 235 5.11 -22.07 -9.43
C CYS A 235 3.66 -21.80 -8.99
N ARG A 236 2.79 -21.32 -9.89
CA ARG A 236 1.38 -21.08 -9.59
C ARG A 236 0.69 -22.34 -9.09
N CYS A 237 0.85 -23.46 -9.79
CA CYS A 237 0.28 -24.75 -9.37
C CYS A 237 0.78 -25.20 -7.99
N SER A 238 2.07 -25.05 -7.71
CA SER A 238 2.66 -25.39 -6.40
C SER A 238 2.08 -24.54 -5.26
N MET A 239 1.97 -23.23 -5.47
CA MET A 239 1.44 -22.29 -4.48
C MET A 239 -0.06 -22.50 -4.23
N VAL A 240 -0.84 -22.85 -5.26
CA VAL A 240 -2.26 -23.22 -5.12
C VAL A 240 -2.41 -24.51 -4.31
N ALA A 241 -1.49 -25.46 -4.45
CA ALA A 241 -1.55 -26.73 -3.71
C ALA A 241 -1.11 -26.62 -2.24
N SER A 242 -0.30 -25.60 -1.90
CA SER A 242 0.29 -25.45 -0.56
C SER A 242 0.14 -24.01 -0.05
N SER A 243 1.14 -23.17 -0.30
CA SER A 243 1.14 -21.73 -0.02
C SER A 243 2.38 -21.09 -0.64
N LEU A 244 2.42 -19.76 -0.71
CA LEU A 244 3.64 -19.03 -1.07
C LEU A 244 4.79 -19.33 -0.09
N GLU A 245 4.51 -19.42 1.21
CA GLU A 245 5.54 -19.69 2.22
C GLU A 245 6.18 -21.07 2.04
N ALA A 246 5.37 -22.10 1.79
CA ALA A 246 5.87 -23.44 1.49
C ALA A 246 6.71 -23.45 0.21
N HIS A 247 6.22 -22.79 -0.85
CA HIS A 247 6.94 -22.66 -2.12
C HIS A 247 8.31 -21.98 -1.96
N LEU A 248 8.40 -20.89 -1.20
CA LEU A 248 9.66 -20.18 -0.98
C LEU A 248 10.66 -20.98 -0.12
N ARG A 249 10.16 -21.85 0.77
CA ARG A 249 11.02 -22.76 1.55
C ARG A 249 11.64 -23.85 0.68
N GLU A 250 10.90 -24.37 -0.30
CA GLU A 250 11.40 -25.36 -1.26
C GLU A 250 12.32 -24.73 -2.33
N HIS A 251 12.08 -23.46 -2.66
CA HIS A 251 12.84 -22.71 -3.65
C HIS A 251 13.39 -21.38 -3.09
N PRO A 252 14.47 -21.41 -2.29
CA PRO A 252 15.00 -20.19 -1.64
C PRO A 252 15.43 -19.09 -2.62
N LEU A 253 15.84 -19.44 -3.84
CA LEU A 253 16.19 -18.48 -4.88
C LEU A 253 14.99 -17.69 -5.40
N HIS A 254 13.76 -18.15 -5.14
CA HIS A 254 12.55 -17.52 -5.64
C HIS A 254 12.07 -16.32 -4.80
N VAL A 255 12.79 -15.99 -3.73
CA VAL A 255 12.51 -14.83 -2.87
C VAL A 255 12.69 -13.51 -3.64
N LEU A 256 13.66 -13.44 -4.56
CA LEU A 256 13.94 -12.24 -5.36
C LEU A 256 13.40 -12.42 -6.79
N PRO A 257 13.01 -11.33 -7.47
CA PRO A 257 12.70 -11.38 -8.90
C PRO A 257 13.93 -11.79 -9.69
N ARG A 258 13.77 -12.71 -10.65
CA ARG A 258 14.87 -13.19 -11.50
C ARG A 258 15.53 -12.05 -12.30
N VAL A 259 14.73 -11.06 -12.68
CA VAL A 259 15.17 -9.87 -13.43
C VAL A 259 14.61 -8.66 -12.71
N VAL A 260 15.48 -7.71 -12.35
CA VAL A 260 15.04 -6.42 -11.82
C VAL A 260 14.61 -5.55 -13.01
N PRO A 261 13.35 -5.08 -13.07
CA PRO A 261 12.89 -4.19 -14.13
C PRO A 261 13.66 -2.87 -14.08
N SER A 262 13.93 -2.27 -15.24
CA SER A 262 14.55 -0.94 -15.32
C SER A 262 13.53 0.21 -15.37
N ASP A 263 12.24 -0.11 -15.42
CA ASP A 263 11.17 0.90 -15.46
C ASP A 263 10.86 1.47 -14.07
N ASP A 264 10.19 2.62 -14.06
CA ASP A 264 9.91 3.38 -12.83
C ASP A 264 8.63 2.91 -12.13
N ARG A 265 7.88 1.95 -12.69
CA ARG A 265 6.60 1.51 -12.10
C ARG A 265 6.78 0.87 -10.73
N GLU A 266 7.97 0.32 -10.46
CA GLU A 266 8.32 -0.32 -9.19
C GLU A 266 9.07 0.60 -8.24
N LEU A 267 9.25 1.88 -8.58
CA LEU A 267 9.85 2.86 -7.68
C LEU A 267 8.85 3.45 -6.69
N ILE A 268 7.56 3.38 -7.00
CA ILE A 268 6.50 3.87 -6.11
C ILE A 268 6.37 2.90 -4.92
N PRO A 269 6.66 3.34 -3.68
CA PRO A 269 6.56 2.47 -2.50
C PRO A 269 5.16 1.90 -2.34
N VAL A 270 5.08 0.60 -2.07
CA VAL A 270 3.79 -0.07 -1.78
C VAL A 270 3.23 0.36 -0.42
N LEU A 271 4.11 0.69 0.53
CA LEU A 271 3.75 1.25 1.82
C LEU A 271 4.16 2.73 1.88
N CYS A 272 3.23 3.59 2.31
CA CYS A 272 3.56 4.98 2.62
C CYS A 272 4.53 5.01 3.81
N GLY A 273 5.65 5.71 3.68
CA GLY A 273 6.67 5.76 4.75
C GLY A 273 7.30 4.41 5.03
N ASP A 274 7.57 3.60 4.00
CA ASP A 274 8.10 2.23 4.17
C ASP A 274 9.44 2.21 4.94
N ALA A 275 9.34 2.01 6.26
CA ALA A 275 10.49 1.95 7.17
C ALA A 275 11.47 0.83 6.80
N PHE A 276 11.03 -0.23 6.10
CA PHE A 276 11.95 -1.24 5.61
C PHE A 276 12.87 -0.66 4.54
N ILE A 277 12.31 0.01 3.53
CA ILE A 277 13.08 0.66 2.46
C ILE A 277 14.05 1.66 3.07
N SER A 278 13.57 2.52 3.98
CA SER A 278 14.42 3.49 4.67
C SER A 278 15.56 2.81 5.42
N SER A 279 15.30 1.71 6.13
CA SER A 279 16.32 0.98 6.89
C SER A 279 17.42 0.38 5.99
N VAL A 280 17.05 -0.18 4.84
CA VAL A 280 17.99 -0.91 3.98
C VAL A 280 18.75 -0.03 3.00
N VAL A 281 18.14 1.08 2.57
CA VAL A 281 18.74 2.05 1.65
C VAL A 281 19.71 2.96 2.39
N VAL A 282 19.30 3.47 3.55
CA VAL A 282 20.07 4.48 4.30
C VAL A 282 21.12 3.83 5.19
N GLY A 283 20.85 2.62 5.69
CA GLY A 283 21.79 1.89 6.54
C GLY A 283 23.14 1.58 5.87
N GLY A 284 23.30 1.82 4.55
CA GLY A 284 24.56 1.69 3.83
C GLY A 284 25.10 0.25 3.72
N ASP A 285 24.36 -0.72 4.23
CA ASP A 285 24.86 -2.09 4.42
C ASP A 285 24.67 -3.00 3.19
N LEU A 286 23.82 -2.61 2.21
CA LEU A 286 23.47 -3.47 1.07
C LEU A 286 24.30 -3.19 -0.18
N LEU A 287 24.80 -1.96 -0.34
CA LEU A 287 25.66 -1.55 -1.44
C LEU A 287 26.96 -1.01 -0.84
N THR A 288 28.11 -1.37 -1.42
CA THR A 288 29.39 -0.75 -1.05
C THR A 288 29.26 0.77 -1.14
N GLN A 289 29.52 1.45 -0.02
CA GLN A 289 29.38 2.90 0.17
C GLN A 289 29.66 3.68 -1.11
N ALA A 290 28.63 4.37 -1.63
CA ALA A 290 28.84 5.40 -2.62
C ALA A 290 29.68 6.52 -1.97
N GLU A 291 30.68 7.03 -2.69
CA GLU A 291 31.47 8.17 -2.22
C GLU A 291 30.53 9.33 -1.89
N GLU A 292 30.61 9.83 -0.65
CA GLU A 292 29.84 11.01 -0.22
C GLU A 292 30.21 12.19 -1.11
N ASP A 293 29.23 12.78 -1.80
CA ASP A 293 29.43 14.01 -2.56
C ASP A 293 29.66 15.16 -1.57
N PRO A 294 30.86 15.76 -1.53
CA PRO A 294 31.18 16.82 -0.58
C PRO A 294 30.35 18.09 -0.78
N ASP A 295 29.74 18.27 -1.95
CA ASP A 295 28.87 19.41 -2.25
C ASP A 295 27.43 19.19 -1.75
N TYR A 296 27.02 17.95 -1.48
CA TYR A 296 25.69 17.59 -0.96
C TYR A 296 25.78 16.56 0.18
N PRO A 297 26.16 16.99 1.39
CA PRO A 297 26.21 16.10 2.55
C PRO A 297 24.80 15.55 2.86
N MET A 298 24.67 14.23 2.96
CA MET A 298 23.40 13.60 3.31
C MET A 298 22.98 14.00 4.74
N VAL A 299 21.70 14.35 4.91
CA VAL A 299 21.12 14.60 6.23
C VAL A 299 20.86 13.26 6.93
N PRO A 300 21.28 13.09 8.20
CA PRO A 300 21.04 11.86 8.93
C PRO A 300 19.54 11.54 9.06
N THR A 301 19.18 10.29 8.86
CA THR A 301 17.77 9.86 9.00
C THR A 301 17.37 9.65 10.45
N ILE A 302 16.05 9.57 10.69
CA ILE A 302 15.46 9.28 12.01
C ILE A 302 16.09 8.02 12.62
N ALA A 303 16.26 6.95 11.85
CA ALA A 303 16.89 5.72 12.33
C ALA A 303 18.36 5.92 12.76
N GLU A 304 19.13 6.72 12.01
CA GLU A 304 20.52 7.03 12.35
C GLU A 304 20.63 7.95 13.57
N MET A 305 19.73 8.92 13.70
CA MET A 305 19.64 9.80 14.86
C MET A 305 19.25 9.00 16.11
N ALA A 306 18.25 8.11 16.01
CA ALA A 306 17.83 7.22 17.09
C ALA A 306 18.97 6.29 17.53
N ARG A 307 19.71 5.70 16.58
CA ARG A 307 20.89 4.86 16.89
C ARG A 307 21.99 5.65 17.60
N LYS A 308 22.32 6.86 17.13
CA LYS A 308 23.30 7.75 17.78
C LYS A 308 22.87 8.14 19.20
N GLN A 309 21.58 8.40 19.42
CA GLN A 309 21.07 8.68 20.76
C GLN A 309 21.12 7.44 21.68
N ALA A 310 20.76 6.26 21.17
CA ALA A 310 20.83 5.00 21.92
C ALA A 310 22.27 4.67 22.36
N GLU A 311 23.24 4.81 21.44
CA GLU A 311 24.67 4.66 21.73
C GLU A 311 25.18 5.71 22.74
N GLY A 312 24.70 6.96 22.61
CA GLY A 312 25.01 8.03 23.56
C GLY A 312 24.46 7.76 24.97
N ARG A 313 23.26 7.19 25.07
CA ARG A 313 22.64 6.78 26.35
C ARG A 313 23.38 5.59 26.98
N GLN A 314 23.79 4.60 26.18
CA GLN A 314 24.61 3.47 26.68
C GLN A 314 25.98 3.92 27.20
N LYS A 315 26.65 4.86 26.52
CA LYS A 315 27.95 5.40 26.97
C LYS A 315 27.83 6.22 28.27
N ARG A 316 26.71 6.94 28.47
CA ARG A 316 26.46 7.72 29.70
C ARG A 316 25.99 6.87 30.88
N GLY A 317 25.38 5.70 30.62
CA GLY A 317 24.97 4.75 31.67
C GLY A 317 26.06 3.77 32.12
N SER A 318 27.22 3.77 31.46
CA SER A 318 28.36 2.88 31.74
C SER A 318 29.58 3.62 32.32
N MET A 319 29.42 4.90 32.68
CA MET A 319 30.33 5.74 33.47
C MET A 319 29.74 5.98 34.87
#